data_AF-A0A1G1JR03-F1
#
_entry.id   AF-A0A1G1JR03-F1
#
_cell.length_a   1.000
_cell.length_b   1.000
_cell.length_c   1.000
_cell.angle_alpha   90.00
_cell.angle_beta   90.00
_cell.angle_gamma   90.00
#
_symmetry.space_group_name_H-M   'P 1'
#
loop_
_entity.id
_entity.type
_entity.pdbx_description
1 polymer ?
#
loop_
_entity_poly.entity_id
_entity_poly.type
_entity_poly.pdbx_seq_one_letter_code
_entity_poly.pdbx_strand_id
1 'polypeptide(L)'
;MKTKRFFCHYVTEFLSYSIITGKKVLIVGESVGEEFEHKEITHLKSGIINLETKEVYDYIIFYESLNYEEDLYKMFGKLKALMHRDSRVFVAEINPLIISLLKLLSRLGLKTPRLERNMLHLADLENLINIFGFDVLDKGYRFVVPFKMFGLGDLINSLIPRTPILRRICFGQYLVFRLHPLESGRQAYSCSVVVPCHNEEGSVKECVSRIPNFGSWREIVVVDDGSTDRTREIVEELVKDRPDIRLISYKENQGKGYAVNKGWEESRGDVLMMLDCDNTTPPEELSLFHDAMEKGAEFINGTRIIYPREKNSIPVFNRVGVYFFARLISWITQKRISDTFCGTKVFLKKHWGYFKIKEFLWGDWDLFFTAARYRMKMLELPVHYKARRHGVTKMRPIKHGLALLLKSLDGLKIIK
;
A
#
# COMPACT_ATOMS: atom_id res chain seq x y z
N MET A 1 -20.80 10.61 -23.14
CA MET A 1 -19.90 11.41 -24.01
C MET A 1 -19.59 12.81 -23.46
N LYS A 2 -20.59 13.65 -23.13
CA LYS A 2 -20.35 15.05 -22.67
C LYS A 2 -19.50 15.20 -21.39
N THR A 3 -19.58 14.27 -20.44
CA THR A 3 -18.86 14.34 -19.16
C THR A 3 -17.36 14.07 -19.26
N LYS A 4 -16.93 13.18 -20.18
CA LYS A 4 -15.50 12.84 -20.38
C LYS A 4 -14.74 14.06 -20.91
N ARG A 5 -15.34 14.77 -21.88
CA ARG A 5 -14.78 15.98 -22.48
C ARG A 5 -14.65 17.14 -21.48
N PHE A 6 -15.61 17.28 -20.57
CA PHE A 6 -15.59 18.35 -19.56
C PHE A 6 -14.50 18.18 -18.50
N PHE A 7 -14.30 16.95 -17.98
CA PHE A 7 -13.22 16.68 -17.03
C PHE A 7 -11.84 16.82 -17.70
N CYS A 8 -11.71 16.37 -18.96
CA CYS A 8 -10.49 16.60 -19.76
C CYS A 8 -10.21 18.09 -19.92
N HIS A 9 -11.20 18.87 -20.37
CA HIS A 9 -11.05 20.32 -20.56
C HIS A 9 -10.59 21.05 -19.30
N TYR A 10 -11.18 20.74 -18.14
CA TYR A 10 -10.80 21.39 -16.87
C TYR A 10 -9.38 21.01 -16.41
N VAL A 11 -8.97 19.75 -16.64
CA VAL A 11 -7.60 19.32 -16.33
C VAL A 11 -6.60 19.93 -17.32
N THR A 12 -6.94 19.98 -18.60
CA THR A 12 -6.15 20.67 -19.64
C THR A 12 -5.94 22.14 -19.30
N GLU A 13 -7.00 22.84 -18.89
CA GLU A 13 -6.92 24.24 -18.45
C GLU A 13 -6.02 24.40 -17.21
N PHE A 14 -6.15 23.53 -16.20
CA PHE A 14 -5.28 23.59 -15.03
C PHE A 14 -3.80 23.36 -15.38
N LEU A 15 -3.53 22.38 -16.25
CA LEU A 15 -2.18 22.03 -16.66
C LEU A 15 -1.58 23.10 -17.58
N SER A 16 -2.36 23.76 -18.45
CA SER A 16 -1.87 24.81 -19.35
C SER A 16 -1.34 26.04 -18.60
N TYR A 17 -1.92 26.38 -17.45
CA TYR A 17 -1.37 27.44 -16.57
C TYR A 17 -0.13 27.00 -15.77
N SER A 18 0.13 25.69 -15.68
CA SER A 18 1.17 25.11 -14.80
C SER A 18 2.43 24.65 -15.56
N ILE A 19 2.34 24.55 -16.89
CA ILE A 19 3.41 24.04 -17.76
C ILE A 19 4.02 25.20 -18.55
N ILE A 20 5.35 25.32 -18.48
CA ILE A 20 6.09 26.34 -19.21
C ILE A 20 6.16 25.95 -20.70
N THR A 21 6.00 26.92 -21.59
CA THR A 21 6.10 26.74 -23.05
C THR A 21 7.51 26.32 -23.46
N GLY A 22 7.61 25.45 -24.47
CA GLY A 22 8.91 24.96 -24.99
C GLY A 22 9.60 23.89 -24.13
N LYS A 23 8.91 23.30 -23.16
CA LYS A 23 9.38 22.18 -22.34
C LYS A 23 8.87 20.83 -22.83
N LYS A 24 9.62 19.75 -22.60
CA LYS A 24 9.23 18.39 -22.99
C LYS A 24 8.17 17.84 -22.05
N VAL A 25 7.04 17.40 -22.61
CA VAL A 25 5.90 16.89 -21.83
C VAL A 25 5.58 15.45 -22.23
N LEU A 26 5.50 14.56 -21.24
CA LEU A 26 4.95 13.21 -21.39
C LEU A 26 3.56 13.17 -20.77
N ILE A 27 2.55 12.80 -21.56
CA ILE A 27 1.17 12.62 -21.08
C ILE A 27 0.83 11.12 -21.11
N VAL A 28 0.38 10.60 -19.98
CA VAL A 28 0.08 9.18 -19.76
C VAL A 28 -1.41 9.02 -19.44
N GLY A 29 -2.16 8.36 -20.31
CA GLY A 29 -3.59 8.06 -20.16
C GLY A 29 -4.40 8.34 -21.42
N GLU A 30 -5.54 7.67 -21.60
CA GLU A 30 -6.27 7.63 -22.88
C GLU A 30 -6.89 8.95 -23.37
N SER A 31 -7.02 9.99 -22.54
CA SER A 31 -8.08 11.01 -22.73
C SER A 31 -7.63 12.45 -22.95
N VAL A 32 -6.35 12.80 -22.72
CA VAL A 32 -5.94 14.22 -22.62
C VAL A 32 -5.09 14.68 -23.80
N GLY A 33 -4.41 13.78 -24.51
CA GLY A 33 -3.48 14.15 -25.58
C GLY A 33 -4.10 14.90 -26.77
N GLU A 34 -5.41 14.81 -27.01
CA GLU A 34 -6.06 15.43 -28.17
C GLU A 34 -6.43 16.91 -27.97
N GLU A 35 -6.52 17.39 -26.73
CA GLU A 35 -6.92 18.80 -26.42
C GLU A 35 -5.73 19.66 -25.94
N PHE A 36 -4.52 19.10 -25.87
CA PHE A 36 -3.33 19.77 -25.33
C PHE A 36 -2.49 20.37 -26.48
N GLU A 37 -2.65 21.67 -26.76
CA GLU A 37 -1.84 22.38 -27.76
C GLU A 37 -0.46 22.76 -27.19
N HIS A 38 0.49 21.82 -27.16
CA HIS A 38 1.89 22.09 -26.82
C HIS A 38 2.82 21.43 -27.85
N LYS A 39 3.96 22.07 -28.15
CA LYS A 39 4.80 21.74 -29.31
C LYS A 39 5.62 20.47 -29.14
N GLU A 40 5.92 20.05 -27.91
CA GLU A 40 6.76 18.87 -27.60
C GLU A 40 6.04 17.88 -26.66
N ILE A 41 4.91 17.34 -27.12
CA ILE A 41 4.13 16.34 -26.37
C ILE A 41 4.40 14.93 -26.89
N THR A 42 4.81 14.04 -25.98
CA THR A 42 4.70 12.59 -26.17
C THR A 42 3.44 12.10 -25.47
N HIS A 43 2.52 11.47 -26.20
CA HIS A 43 1.28 10.91 -25.62
C HIS A 43 1.35 9.38 -25.58
N LEU A 44 1.22 8.83 -24.38
CA LEU A 44 1.19 7.40 -24.11
C LEU A 44 -0.21 7.01 -23.64
N LYS A 45 -0.92 6.22 -24.46
CA LYS A 45 -2.24 5.70 -24.09
C LYS A 45 -2.18 4.64 -22.99
N SER A 46 -1.06 3.94 -22.89
CA SER A 46 -0.76 2.90 -21.89
C SER A 46 0.08 3.43 -20.73
N GLY A 47 0.27 2.62 -19.69
CA GLY A 47 1.21 2.92 -18.60
C GLY A 47 2.66 3.03 -19.06
N ILE A 48 3.53 3.61 -18.22
CA ILE A 48 4.92 3.96 -18.58
C ILE A 48 5.92 2.79 -18.47
N ILE A 49 5.53 1.68 -17.84
CA ILE A 49 6.45 0.57 -17.49
C ILE A 49 7.21 0.05 -18.73
N ASN A 50 6.51 -0.11 -19.86
CA ASN A 50 7.05 -0.66 -21.10
C ASN A 50 7.56 0.42 -22.08
N LEU A 51 7.68 1.68 -21.64
CA LEU A 51 8.15 2.75 -22.51
C LEU A 51 9.65 2.61 -22.79
N GLU A 52 10.01 2.27 -24.02
CA GLU A 52 11.41 2.17 -24.46
C GLU A 52 11.92 3.52 -24.96
N THR A 53 12.39 4.37 -24.05
CA THR A 53 13.04 5.64 -24.37
C THR A 53 14.18 5.94 -23.41
N LYS A 54 15.16 6.70 -23.89
CA LYS A 54 16.23 7.33 -23.09
C LYS A 54 15.95 8.81 -22.84
N GLU A 55 14.85 9.32 -23.36
CA GLU A 55 14.47 10.72 -23.18
C GLU A 55 14.08 11.01 -21.74
N VAL A 56 14.40 12.24 -21.31
CA VAL A 56 13.96 12.81 -20.04
C VAL A 56 12.98 13.95 -20.33
N TYR A 57 11.98 14.09 -19.46
CA TYR A 57 10.89 15.04 -19.63
C TYR A 57 10.90 16.08 -18.51
N ASP A 58 10.60 17.34 -18.83
CA ASP A 58 10.42 18.40 -17.84
C ASP A 58 9.10 18.21 -17.06
N TYR A 59 8.07 17.71 -17.76
CA TYR A 59 6.75 17.49 -17.19
C TYR A 59 6.22 16.10 -17.55
N ILE A 60 5.71 15.38 -16.56
CA ILE A 60 5.05 14.08 -16.76
C ILE A 60 3.65 14.16 -16.16
N ILE A 61 2.64 13.81 -16.94
CA ILE A 61 1.23 13.99 -16.55
C ILE A 61 0.54 12.63 -16.56
N PHE A 62 0.13 12.16 -15.39
CA PHE A 62 -0.76 11.02 -15.24
C PHE A 62 -2.19 11.52 -15.13
N TYR A 63 -3.03 11.20 -16.12
CA TYR A 63 -4.44 11.51 -16.10
C TYR A 63 -5.28 10.24 -16.11
N GLU A 64 -6.03 10.02 -15.04
CA GLU A 64 -6.85 8.81 -14.84
C GLU A 64 -6.10 7.52 -15.24
N SER A 65 -4.79 7.44 -14.96
CA SER A 65 -3.92 6.37 -15.48
C SER A 65 -3.15 5.68 -14.35
N LEU A 66 -2.69 6.44 -13.35
CA LEU A 66 -1.93 5.89 -12.23
C LEU A 66 -2.76 4.89 -11.41
N ASN A 67 -4.07 5.10 -11.31
CA ASN A 67 -4.97 4.14 -10.67
C ASN A 67 -5.13 2.80 -11.42
N TYR A 68 -4.68 2.68 -12.66
CA TYR A 68 -4.74 1.43 -13.43
C TYR A 68 -3.40 0.72 -13.52
N GLU A 69 -2.35 1.27 -12.90
CA GLU A 69 -1.03 0.64 -12.86
C GLU A 69 -1.06 -0.59 -11.95
N GLU A 70 -0.71 -1.75 -12.51
CA GLU A 70 -0.63 -3.01 -11.75
C GLU A 70 0.58 -2.99 -10.80
N ASP A 71 1.74 -2.53 -11.27
CA ASP A 71 2.98 -2.53 -10.50
C ASP A 71 3.47 -1.09 -10.27
N LEU A 72 2.94 -0.48 -9.20
CA LEU A 72 3.34 0.86 -8.77
C LEU A 72 4.85 0.97 -8.54
N TYR A 73 5.51 -0.07 -8.06
CA TYR A 73 6.94 -0.04 -7.78
C TYR A 73 7.77 0.06 -9.05
N LYS A 74 7.49 -0.81 -10.04
CA LYS A 74 8.14 -0.73 -11.35
C LYS A 74 7.83 0.58 -12.05
N MET A 75 6.58 1.03 -11.97
CA MET A 75 6.15 2.31 -12.54
C MET A 75 6.95 3.48 -11.95
N PHE A 76 7.06 3.60 -10.62
CA PHE A 76 7.84 4.65 -9.99
C PHE A 76 9.35 4.51 -10.27
N GLY A 77 9.88 3.29 -10.35
CA GLY A 77 11.27 3.05 -10.76
C GLY A 77 11.55 3.56 -12.17
N LYS A 78 10.65 3.25 -13.12
CA LYS A 78 10.73 3.74 -14.50
C LYS A 78 10.55 5.25 -14.59
N LEU A 79 9.64 5.81 -13.79
CA LEU A 79 9.39 7.25 -13.72
C LEU A 79 10.66 8.03 -13.40
N LYS A 80 11.47 7.54 -12.44
CA LYS A 80 12.77 8.16 -12.11
C LYS A 80 13.72 8.24 -13.31
N ALA A 81 13.74 7.21 -14.14
CA ALA A 81 14.62 7.16 -15.32
C ALA A 81 14.20 8.16 -16.42
N LEU A 82 12.94 8.63 -16.39
CA LEU A 82 12.39 9.60 -17.33
C LEU A 82 12.48 11.05 -16.83
N MET A 83 13.09 11.27 -15.66
CA MET A 83 13.10 12.55 -14.97
C MET A 83 14.53 13.07 -14.76
N HIS A 84 14.70 14.38 -14.92
CA HIS A 84 15.81 15.11 -14.34
C HIS A 84 15.38 15.76 -13.01
N ARG A 85 16.32 16.42 -12.32
CA ARG A 85 16.09 16.94 -10.96
C ARG A 85 14.91 17.91 -10.84
N ASP A 86 14.71 18.75 -11.85
CA ASP A 86 13.66 19.78 -11.88
C ASP A 86 12.36 19.31 -12.53
N SER A 87 12.30 18.06 -12.99
CA SER A 87 11.11 17.48 -13.57
C SER A 87 9.95 17.50 -12.58
N ARG A 88 8.75 17.81 -13.07
CA ARG A 88 7.52 17.81 -12.28
C ARG A 88 6.56 16.76 -12.79
N VAL A 89 5.98 16.00 -11.86
CA VAL A 89 4.95 15.00 -12.17
C VAL A 89 3.62 15.51 -11.66
N PHE A 90 2.63 15.55 -12.55
CA PHE A 90 1.26 15.93 -12.27
C PHE A 90 0.38 14.69 -12.31
N VAL A 91 -0.35 14.42 -11.23
CA VAL A 91 -1.31 13.32 -11.15
C VAL A 91 -2.69 13.92 -10.97
N ALA A 92 -3.61 13.58 -11.87
CA ALA A 92 -5.02 13.97 -11.79
C ALA A 92 -5.90 12.73 -11.87
N GLU A 93 -6.62 12.45 -10.78
CA GLU A 93 -7.36 11.20 -10.60
C GLU A 93 -8.78 11.44 -10.10
N ILE A 94 -9.70 10.53 -10.40
CA ILE A 94 -11.03 10.55 -9.80
C ILE A 94 -10.92 10.17 -8.32
N ASN A 95 -11.58 10.96 -7.46
CA ASN A 95 -11.60 10.71 -6.03
C ASN A 95 -12.23 9.33 -5.71
N PRO A 96 -11.55 8.47 -4.94
CA PRO A 96 -12.06 7.13 -4.62
C PRO A 96 -13.43 7.12 -3.92
N LEU A 97 -13.79 8.18 -3.19
CA LEU A 97 -15.10 8.28 -2.52
C LEU A 97 -16.26 8.33 -3.52
N ILE A 98 -16.03 8.85 -4.72
CA ILE A 98 -17.03 8.95 -5.78
C ILE A 98 -17.15 7.64 -6.56
N ILE A 99 -16.16 6.75 -6.49
CA ILE A 99 -16.15 5.49 -7.24
C ILE A 99 -17.33 4.60 -6.83
N SER A 100 -17.69 4.54 -5.55
CA SER A 100 -18.85 3.74 -5.10
C SER A 100 -20.15 4.21 -5.74
N LEU A 101 -20.35 5.53 -5.83
CA LEU A 101 -21.48 6.13 -6.54
C LEU A 101 -21.44 5.79 -8.03
N LEU A 102 -20.27 5.88 -8.67
CA LEU A 102 -20.11 5.52 -10.08
C LEU A 102 -20.40 4.05 -10.35
N LYS A 103 -19.99 3.13 -9.46
CA LYS A 103 -20.29 1.70 -9.55
C LYS A 103 -21.79 1.45 -9.45
N LEU A 104 -22.49 2.16 -8.57
CA LEU A 104 -23.95 2.09 -8.46
C LEU A 104 -24.63 2.56 -9.76
N LEU A 105 -24.23 3.72 -10.29
CA LEU A 105 -24.75 4.23 -11.56
C LEU A 105 -24.52 3.27 -12.73
N SER A 106 -23.36 2.60 -12.76
CA SER A 106 -23.10 1.57 -13.76
C SER A 106 -23.99 0.34 -13.61
N ARG A 107 -24.28 -0.10 -12.38
CA ARG A 107 -25.23 -1.21 -12.13
C ARG A 107 -26.66 -0.87 -12.53
N LEU A 108 -27.04 0.40 -12.41
CA LEU A 108 -28.33 0.92 -12.85
C LEU A 108 -28.41 1.18 -14.37
N GLY A 109 -27.37 0.83 -15.14
CA GLY A 109 -27.32 1.03 -16.59
C GLY A 109 -27.11 2.49 -17.03
N LEU A 110 -26.92 3.42 -16.09
CA LEU A 110 -26.76 4.86 -16.35
C LEU A 110 -25.34 5.24 -16.78
N LYS A 111 -24.38 4.31 -16.70
CA LYS A 111 -22.98 4.53 -17.06
C LYS A 111 -22.29 3.22 -17.49
N THR A 112 -21.42 3.27 -18.49
CA THR A 112 -20.62 2.09 -18.87
C THR A 112 -19.77 1.56 -17.71
N PRO A 113 -19.72 0.24 -17.49
CA PRO A 113 -18.80 -0.38 -16.54
C PRO A 113 -17.36 -0.01 -16.90
N ARG A 114 -16.53 0.28 -15.89
CA ARG A 114 -15.08 0.52 -16.08
C ARG A 114 -14.29 -0.63 -15.48
N LEU A 115 -13.07 -0.83 -15.99
CA LEU A 115 -12.08 -1.78 -15.48
C LEU A 115 -11.82 -1.59 -13.97
N GLU A 116 -11.36 -2.66 -13.33
CA GLU A 116 -10.88 -2.60 -11.95
C GLU A 116 -9.66 -1.67 -11.85
N ARG A 117 -9.51 -1.01 -10.70
CA ARG A 117 -8.51 0.03 -10.47
C ARG A 117 -8.10 0.06 -9.01
N ASN A 118 -6.91 0.61 -8.76
CA ASN A 118 -6.39 0.92 -7.45
C ASN A 118 -7.26 1.97 -6.73
N MET A 119 -7.43 1.82 -5.42
CA MET A 119 -8.21 2.73 -4.58
C MET A 119 -7.28 3.68 -3.81
N LEU A 120 -6.50 4.48 -4.54
CA LEU A 120 -5.52 5.39 -3.96
C LEU A 120 -6.17 6.70 -3.52
N HIS A 121 -6.33 6.92 -2.21
CA HIS A 121 -6.70 8.25 -1.72
C HIS A 121 -5.48 9.18 -1.77
N LEU A 122 -5.72 10.50 -1.74
CA LEU A 122 -4.66 11.51 -1.77
C LEU A 122 -3.53 11.29 -0.74
N ALA A 123 -3.88 10.84 0.47
CA ALA A 123 -2.88 10.54 1.49
C ALA A 123 -2.12 9.22 1.25
N ASP A 124 -2.73 8.25 0.54
CA ASP A 124 -2.02 7.03 0.11
C ASP A 124 -1.04 7.38 -1.01
N LEU A 125 -1.43 8.24 -1.95
CA LEU A 125 -0.54 8.78 -2.99
C LEU A 125 0.65 9.50 -2.38
N GLU A 126 0.41 10.42 -1.45
CA GLU A 126 1.48 11.12 -0.73
C GLU A 126 2.43 10.14 -0.02
N ASN A 127 1.89 9.16 0.70
CA ASN A 127 2.69 8.14 1.36
C ASN A 127 3.57 7.37 0.36
N LEU A 128 2.99 6.89 -0.75
CA LEU A 128 3.74 6.18 -1.80
C LEU A 128 4.83 7.06 -2.41
N ILE A 129 4.51 8.29 -2.77
CA ILE A 129 5.43 9.21 -3.43
C ILE A 129 6.66 9.47 -2.54
N ASN A 130 6.42 9.70 -1.25
CA ASN A 130 7.51 9.83 -0.28
C ASN A 130 8.36 8.55 -0.18
N ILE A 131 7.74 7.37 -0.16
CA ILE A 131 8.43 6.06 -0.11
C ILE A 131 9.32 5.82 -1.32
N PHE A 132 8.86 6.25 -2.49
CA PHE A 132 9.62 6.13 -3.71
C PHE A 132 10.69 7.21 -3.85
N GLY A 133 10.91 8.07 -2.85
CA GLY A 133 11.98 9.08 -2.90
C GLY A 133 11.62 10.25 -3.80
N PHE A 134 10.38 10.71 -3.68
CA PHE A 134 9.88 11.92 -4.31
C PHE A 134 9.37 12.88 -3.23
N ASP A 135 9.41 14.18 -3.54
CA ASP A 135 8.83 15.23 -2.71
C ASP A 135 7.47 15.65 -3.26
N VAL A 136 6.45 15.67 -2.40
CA VAL A 136 5.16 16.27 -2.74
C VAL A 136 5.30 17.79 -2.70
N LEU A 137 5.05 18.44 -3.84
CA LEU A 137 5.10 19.89 -4.00
C LEU A 137 3.75 20.55 -3.72
N ASP A 138 2.67 19.95 -4.23
CA ASP A 138 1.31 20.44 -4.05
C ASP A 138 0.31 19.28 -4.12
N LYS A 139 -0.83 19.42 -3.45
CA LYS A 139 -1.89 18.42 -3.44
C LYS A 139 -3.23 19.02 -3.10
N GLY A 140 -4.29 18.48 -3.67
CA GLY A 140 -5.62 18.95 -3.33
C GLY A 140 -6.77 18.19 -3.97
N TYR A 141 -7.94 18.81 -3.86
CA TYR A 141 -9.20 18.31 -4.38
C TYR A 141 -9.77 19.32 -5.37
N ARG A 142 -10.45 18.84 -6.39
CA ARG A 142 -11.11 19.68 -7.40
C ARG A 142 -12.53 19.19 -7.64
N PHE A 143 -13.48 20.10 -7.48
CA PHE A 143 -14.89 19.84 -7.76
C PHE A 143 -15.11 20.16 -9.24
N VAL A 144 -15.61 19.19 -10.00
CA VAL A 144 -15.88 19.33 -11.43
C VAL A 144 -17.32 18.91 -11.67
N VAL A 145 -18.28 19.81 -11.36
CA VAL A 145 -19.66 19.60 -11.78
C VAL A 145 -19.75 19.86 -13.29
N PRO A 146 -20.17 18.87 -14.09
CA PRO A 146 -20.21 18.98 -15.54
C PRO A 146 -21.46 19.70 -16.08
N PHE A 147 -22.33 20.20 -15.21
CA PHE A 147 -23.59 20.84 -15.56
C PHE A 147 -23.71 22.21 -14.89
N LYS A 148 -24.28 23.18 -15.60
CA LYS A 148 -24.76 24.43 -15.00
C LYS A 148 -25.91 24.07 -14.05
N MET A 149 -25.63 23.70 -12.80
CA MET A 149 -26.63 23.46 -11.76
C MET A 149 -27.44 24.74 -11.51
N PHE A 150 -28.42 25.02 -12.36
CA PHE A 150 -29.20 26.28 -12.34
C PHE A 150 -28.32 27.54 -12.30
N GLY A 151 -27.16 27.52 -12.99
CA GLY A 151 -26.19 28.63 -12.99
C GLY A 151 -25.24 28.69 -11.79
N LEU A 152 -25.40 27.83 -10.78
CA LEU A 152 -24.53 27.81 -9.59
C LEU A 152 -23.25 26.98 -9.76
N GLY A 153 -23.04 26.34 -10.91
CA GLY A 153 -21.92 25.42 -11.15
C GLY A 153 -20.55 26.06 -10.89
N ASP A 154 -20.33 27.27 -11.39
CA ASP A 154 -19.06 28.00 -11.24
C ASP A 154 -18.81 28.41 -9.79
N LEU A 155 -19.86 28.88 -9.11
CA LEU A 155 -19.82 29.19 -7.68
C LEU A 155 -19.48 27.95 -6.85
N ILE A 156 -20.12 26.83 -7.15
CA ILE A 156 -19.90 25.55 -6.46
C ILE A 156 -18.48 25.03 -6.69
N ASN A 157 -18.01 25.05 -7.94
CA ASN A 157 -16.65 24.64 -8.30
C ASN A 157 -15.59 25.57 -7.69
N SER A 158 -15.94 26.82 -7.36
CA SER A 158 -15.07 27.77 -6.67
C SER A 158 -15.07 27.59 -5.15
N LEU A 159 -16.24 27.40 -4.53
CA LEU A 159 -16.38 27.36 -3.07
C LEU A 159 -16.02 25.98 -2.47
N ILE A 160 -16.60 24.90 -2.99
CA ILE A 160 -16.50 23.57 -2.35
C ILE A 160 -15.05 23.08 -2.21
N PRO A 161 -14.15 23.22 -3.20
CA PRO A 161 -12.75 22.80 -3.05
C PRO A 161 -11.99 23.54 -1.94
N ARG A 162 -12.41 24.77 -1.63
CA ARG A 162 -11.77 25.65 -0.63
C ARG A 162 -12.33 25.43 0.77
N THR A 163 -13.54 24.88 0.89
CA THR A 163 -14.17 24.63 2.19
C THR A 163 -13.61 23.37 2.86
N PRO A 164 -13.11 23.46 4.11
CA PRO A 164 -12.73 22.29 4.90
C PRO A 164 -13.85 21.26 4.98
N ILE A 165 -13.51 19.98 5.09
CA ILE A 165 -14.46 18.83 5.08
C ILE A 165 -15.12 18.60 3.72
N LEU A 166 -15.82 19.59 3.15
CA LEU A 166 -16.52 19.47 1.87
C LEU A 166 -15.58 19.19 0.70
N ARG A 167 -14.34 19.69 0.75
CA ARG A 167 -13.33 19.35 -0.27
C ARG A 167 -13.07 17.85 -0.41
N ARG A 168 -13.31 17.04 0.64
CA ARG A 168 -13.06 15.59 0.59
C ARG A 168 -14.05 14.85 -0.32
N ILE A 169 -15.22 15.42 -0.61
CA ILE A 169 -16.22 14.81 -1.50
C ILE A 169 -16.09 15.32 -2.95
N CYS A 170 -15.04 16.07 -3.28
CA CYS A 170 -14.87 16.52 -4.65
C CYS A 170 -14.64 15.39 -5.65
N PHE A 171 -15.04 15.63 -6.89
CA PHE A 171 -14.99 14.65 -7.96
C PHE A 171 -13.57 14.17 -8.27
N GLY A 172 -12.62 15.10 -8.33
CA GLY A 172 -11.21 14.81 -8.60
C GLY A 172 -10.31 15.11 -7.41
N GLN A 173 -9.16 14.47 -7.41
CA GLN A 173 -8.01 14.80 -6.58
C GLN A 173 -6.79 14.98 -7.48
N TYR A 174 -5.87 15.83 -7.08
CA TYR A 174 -4.62 16.04 -7.80
C TYR A 174 -3.44 16.07 -6.84
N LEU A 175 -2.27 15.72 -7.36
CA LEU A 175 -1.02 15.80 -6.64
C LEU A 175 0.13 16.12 -7.62
N VAL A 176 1.02 17.01 -7.19
CA VAL A 176 2.21 17.42 -7.93
C VAL A 176 3.43 17.05 -7.11
N PHE A 177 4.40 16.38 -7.73
CA PHE A 177 5.62 15.94 -7.05
C PHE A 177 6.85 16.03 -7.95
N ARG A 178 8.03 15.91 -7.34
CA ARG A 178 9.33 15.87 -8.04
C ARG A 178 10.26 14.87 -7.40
N LEU A 179 11.39 14.58 -8.03
CA LEU A 179 12.44 13.77 -7.41
C LEU A 179 12.93 14.42 -6.11
N HIS A 180 13.00 13.63 -5.03
CA HIS A 180 13.63 14.06 -3.78
C HIS A 180 15.12 14.26 -4.06
N PRO A 181 15.75 15.35 -3.58
CA PRO A 181 17.20 15.51 -3.65
C PRO A 181 17.87 14.29 -2.99
N LEU A 182 18.78 13.61 -3.69
CA LEU A 182 19.39 12.36 -3.21
C LEU A 182 19.79 12.46 -1.72
N GLU A 183 19.12 11.69 -0.85
CA GLU A 183 19.65 11.46 0.49
C GLU A 183 20.82 10.47 0.37
N SER A 184 21.93 10.85 0.99
CA SER A 184 23.14 10.05 1.07
C SER A 184 22.93 8.86 2.00
N GLY A 185 23.06 7.65 1.44
CA GLY A 185 23.32 6.42 2.18
C GLY A 185 22.12 5.48 2.28
N ARG A 186 21.99 4.55 1.32
CA ARG A 186 21.31 3.28 1.61
C ARG A 186 22.11 2.56 2.69
N GLN A 187 21.51 2.35 3.84
CA GLN A 187 22.09 1.45 4.82
C GLN A 187 21.79 0.02 4.37
N ALA A 188 22.83 -0.74 4.04
CA ALA A 188 22.71 -2.12 3.57
C ALA A 188 22.30 -3.05 4.73
N TYR A 189 21.02 -3.03 5.10
CA TYR A 189 20.51 -3.78 6.23
C TYR A 189 20.47 -5.27 5.93
N SER A 190 20.84 -6.08 6.92
CA SER A 190 20.53 -7.50 6.94
C SER A 190 19.08 -7.72 7.38
N CYS A 191 18.47 -8.88 7.10
CA CYS A 191 17.07 -9.13 7.42
C CYS A 191 16.80 -10.55 7.96
N SER A 192 15.77 -10.66 8.80
CA SER A 192 15.21 -11.91 9.28
C SER A 192 13.73 -11.95 8.94
N VAL A 193 13.33 -12.93 8.12
CA VAL A 193 11.92 -13.15 7.77
C VAL A 193 11.36 -14.22 8.69
N VAL A 194 10.50 -13.82 9.62
CA VAL A 194 9.80 -14.72 10.54
C VAL A 194 8.51 -15.22 9.90
N VAL A 195 8.39 -16.53 9.77
CA VAL A 195 7.22 -17.20 9.19
C VAL A 195 6.56 -18.07 10.26
N PRO A 196 5.52 -17.58 10.96
CA PRO A 196 4.76 -18.39 11.91
C PRO A 196 3.88 -19.40 11.15
N CYS A 197 3.92 -20.65 11.58
CA CYS A 197 3.19 -21.76 10.98
C CYS A 197 2.41 -22.51 12.05
N HIS A 198 1.17 -22.89 11.76
CA HIS A 198 0.43 -23.88 12.54
C HIS A 198 -0.48 -24.65 11.59
N ASN A 199 -0.23 -25.92 11.37
CA ASN A 199 -0.93 -26.75 10.39
C ASN A 199 -0.99 -26.12 8.99
N GLU A 200 0.19 -25.90 8.39
CA GLU A 200 0.41 -25.23 7.12
C GLU A 200 1.19 -26.14 6.13
N GLU A 201 1.04 -27.47 6.23
CA GLU A 201 1.77 -28.45 5.40
C GLU A 201 1.60 -28.23 3.89
N GLY A 202 0.44 -27.72 3.48
CA GLY A 202 0.12 -27.44 2.07
C GLY A 202 0.68 -26.11 1.54
N SER A 203 1.23 -25.25 2.39
CA SER A 203 1.64 -23.88 2.02
C SER A 203 3.09 -23.56 2.37
N VAL A 204 3.64 -24.15 3.44
CA VAL A 204 4.96 -23.80 4.01
C VAL A 204 6.11 -23.94 3.03
N LYS A 205 6.14 -25.02 2.24
CA LYS A 205 7.19 -25.24 1.25
C LYS A 205 7.19 -24.16 0.17
N GLU A 206 6.01 -23.85 -0.38
CA GLU A 206 5.87 -22.80 -1.40
C GLU A 206 6.22 -21.43 -0.82
N CYS A 207 5.71 -21.11 0.37
CA CYS A 207 5.91 -19.83 1.04
C CYS A 207 7.40 -19.52 1.22
N VAL A 208 8.14 -20.46 1.85
CA VAL A 208 9.56 -20.28 2.18
C VAL A 208 10.44 -20.30 0.92
N SER A 209 10.10 -21.13 -0.07
CA SER A 209 10.88 -21.24 -1.31
C SER A 209 10.78 -20.00 -2.19
N ARG A 210 9.68 -19.25 -2.10
CA ARG A 210 9.42 -18.05 -2.90
C ARG A 210 9.99 -16.76 -2.30
N ILE A 211 10.48 -16.78 -1.06
CA ILE A 211 11.14 -15.61 -0.45
C ILE A 211 12.41 -15.30 -1.27
N PRO A 212 12.51 -14.13 -1.93
CA PRO A 212 13.66 -13.79 -2.77
C PRO A 212 14.86 -13.40 -1.90
N ASN A 213 16.07 -13.50 -2.44
CA ASN A 213 17.26 -13.00 -1.75
C ASN A 213 17.29 -11.46 -1.84
N PHE A 214 17.43 -10.78 -0.71
CA PHE A 214 17.51 -9.32 -0.60
C PHE A 214 18.22 -8.92 0.70
N GLY A 215 18.63 -7.65 0.79
CA GLY A 215 19.48 -7.16 1.86
C GLY A 215 20.93 -7.62 1.75
N SER A 216 21.76 -7.16 2.68
CA SER A 216 23.18 -7.56 2.75
C SER A 216 23.35 -9.02 3.20
N TRP A 217 22.39 -9.52 3.97
CA TRP A 217 22.28 -10.90 4.43
C TRP A 217 20.83 -11.18 4.82
N ARG A 218 20.38 -12.43 4.67
CA ARG A 218 19.01 -12.86 5.01
C ARG A 218 19.01 -14.21 5.72
N GLU A 219 18.16 -14.34 6.72
CA GLU A 219 17.67 -15.63 7.20
C GLU A 219 16.13 -15.71 7.14
N ILE A 220 15.62 -16.94 7.12
CA ILE A 220 14.21 -17.27 7.22
C ILE A 220 14.02 -18.09 8.48
N VAL A 221 13.30 -17.53 9.46
CA VAL A 221 13.01 -18.19 10.74
C VAL A 221 11.59 -18.71 10.68
N VAL A 222 11.45 -20.01 10.40
CA VAL A 222 10.16 -20.68 10.43
C VAL A 222 9.85 -21.09 11.86
N VAL A 223 8.70 -20.67 12.37
CA VAL A 223 8.27 -20.98 13.74
C VAL A 223 7.03 -21.85 13.69
N ASP A 224 7.22 -23.14 13.94
CA ASP A 224 6.15 -24.13 14.04
C ASP A 224 5.50 -24.07 15.44
N ASP A 225 4.28 -23.52 15.48
CA ASP A 225 3.47 -23.29 16.68
C ASP A 225 2.68 -24.55 17.07
N GLY A 226 3.39 -25.66 17.28
CA GLY A 226 2.83 -26.94 17.69
C GLY A 226 1.88 -27.55 16.65
N SER A 227 2.32 -27.66 15.39
CA SER A 227 1.54 -28.33 14.36
C SER A 227 1.35 -29.82 14.65
N THR A 228 0.19 -30.33 14.24
CA THR A 228 -0.19 -31.76 14.33
C THR A 228 -0.15 -32.46 12.97
N ASP A 229 0.16 -31.72 11.91
CA ASP A 229 0.31 -32.21 10.54
C ASP A 229 1.80 -32.28 10.14
N ARG A 230 2.09 -32.43 8.84
CA ARG A 230 3.48 -32.59 8.37
C ARG A 230 4.26 -31.28 8.23
N THR A 231 3.75 -30.15 8.73
CA THR A 231 4.41 -28.84 8.62
C THR A 231 5.85 -28.89 9.11
N ARG A 232 6.08 -29.46 10.30
CA ARG A 232 7.40 -29.57 10.90
C ARG A 232 8.37 -30.40 10.05
N GLU A 233 7.94 -31.59 9.63
CA GLU A 233 8.73 -32.51 8.81
C GLU A 233 9.18 -31.84 7.51
N ILE A 234 8.27 -31.13 6.84
CA ILE A 234 8.55 -30.43 5.58
C ILE A 234 9.63 -29.35 5.80
N VAL A 235 9.59 -28.62 6.91
CA VAL A 235 10.60 -27.59 7.19
C VAL A 235 11.94 -28.21 7.56
N GLU A 236 11.96 -29.30 8.33
CA GLU A 236 13.18 -30.04 8.66
C GLU A 236 13.87 -30.58 7.39
N GLU A 237 13.11 -31.00 6.38
CA GLU A 237 13.64 -31.35 5.06
C GLU A 237 14.24 -30.13 4.35
N LEU A 238 13.54 -29.00 4.33
CA LEU A 238 14.01 -27.78 3.67
C LEU A 238 15.32 -27.24 4.27
N VAL A 239 15.48 -27.30 5.59
CA VAL A 239 16.69 -26.83 6.29
C VAL A 239 17.95 -27.57 5.82
N LYS A 240 17.85 -28.84 5.38
CA LYS A 240 19.00 -29.62 4.91
C LYS A 240 19.66 -29.02 3.67
N ASP A 241 18.85 -28.49 2.76
CA ASP A 241 19.30 -27.94 1.47
C ASP A 241 19.42 -26.41 1.48
N ARG A 242 18.96 -25.75 2.55
CA ARG A 242 18.84 -24.29 2.65
C ARG A 242 19.35 -23.80 4.00
N PRO A 243 20.66 -23.50 4.12
CA PRO A 243 21.27 -23.08 5.39
C PRO A 243 20.80 -21.69 5.87
N ASP A 244 20.12 -20.94 5.00
CA ASP A 244 19.46 -19.69 5.34
C ASP A 244 18.11 -19.88 6.04
N ILE A 245 17.60 -21.12 6.16
CA ILE A 245 16.37 -21.46 6.87
C ILE A 245 16.71 -22.02 8.26
N ARG A 246 15.98 -21.55 9.27
CA ARG A 246 16.01 -22.07 10.64
C ARG A 246 14.61 -22.45 11.08
N LEU A 247 14.49 -23.58 11.76
CA LEU A 247 13.25 -24.04 12.37
C LEU A 247 13.29 -23.83 13.89
N ILE A 248 12.24 -23.22 14.42
CA ILE A 248 11.90 -23.23 15.85
C ILE A 248 10.58 -23.99 15.96
N SER A 249 10.53 -25.05 16.77
CA SER A 249 9.32 -25.85 16.98
C SER A 249 9.17 -26.21 18.45
N TYR A 250 7.94 -26.27 18.92
CA TYR A 250 7.54 -26.67 20.26
C TYR A 250 6.23 -27.45 20.21
N LYS A 251 5.87 -28.16 21.28
CA LYS A 251 4.79 -29.17 21.25
C LYS A 251 3.38 -28.60 21.24
N GLU A 252 3.14 -27.52 21.98
CA GLU A 252 1.80 -26.99 22.22
C GLU A 252 1.59 -25.68 21.46
N ASN A 253 0.43 -25.51 20.82
CA ASN A 253 0.07 -24.25 20.18
C ASN A 253 -0.06 -23.13 21.23
N GLN A 254 0.74 -22.08 21.08
CA GLN A 254 0.78 -20.88 21.92
C GLN A 254 0.19 -19.65 21.22
N GLY A 255 -0.19 -19.77 19.95
CA GLY A 255 -0.79 -18.73 19.14
C GLY A 255 0.23 -17.93 18.33
N LYS A 256 -0.26 -17.29 17.26
CA LYS A 256 0.55 -16.52 16.30
C LYS A 256 1.45 -15.48 16.96
N GLY A 257 0.93 -14.72 17.92
CA GLY A 257 1.69 -13.67 18.60
C GLY A 257 2.91 -14.23 19.34
N TYR A 258 2.76 -15.37 20.00
CA TYR A 258 3.87 -16.06 20.67
C TYR A 258 4.90 -16.58 19.66
N ALA A 259 4.45 -17.26 18.61
CA ALA A 259 5.31 -17.80 17.55
C ALA A 259 6.15 -16.68 16.90
N VAL A 260 5.50 -15.57 16.54
CA VAL A 260 6.16 -14.40 15.95
C VAL A 260 7.17 -13.79 16.92
N ASN A 261 6.79 -13.61 18.19
CA ASN A 261 7.71 -13.09 19.20
C ASN A 261 8.95 -13.99 19.39
N LYS A 262 8.76 -15.32 19.41
CA LYS A 262 9.85 -16.27 19.51
C LYS A 262 10.77 -16.21 18.29
N GLY A 263 10.20 -16.10 17.10
CA GLY A 263 10.98 -15.90 15.88
C GLY A 263 11.80 -14.61 15.90
N TRP A 264 11.23 -13.49 16.35
CA TRP A 264 11.93 -12.21 16.46
C TRP A 264 12.99 -12.19 17.56
N GLU A 265 12.76 -12.86 18.68
CA GLU A 265 13.75 -13.05 19.75
C GLU A 265 15.01 -13.76 19.23
N GLU A 266 14.84 -14.78 18.40
CA GLU A 266 15.91 -15.61 17.84
C GLU A 266 16.50 -15.09 16.51
N SER A 267 15.93 -14.01 15.98
CA SER A 267 16.34 -13.38 14.73
C SER A 267 17.66 -12.61 14.90
N ARG A 268 18.50 -12.61 13.87
CA ARG A 268 19.86 -12.06 13.83
C ARG A 268 19.94 -10.78 13.02
N GLY A 269 19.15 -10.65 11.96
CA GLY A 269 19.18 -9.54 11.02
C GLY A 269 18.71 -8.19 11.60
N ASP A 270 19.12 -7.10 10.95
CA ASP A 270 18.82 -5.73 11.38
C ASP A 270 17.35 -5.37 11.17
N VAL A 271 16.73 -5.90 10.12
CA VAL A 271 15.32 -5.72 9.77
C VAL A 271 14.56 -7.00 10.13
N LEU A 272 13.54 -6.87 10.98
CA LEU A 272 12.63 -7.95 11.33
C LEU A 272 11.36 -7.86 10.49
N MET A 273 11.03 -8.95 9.82
CA MET A 273 9.82 -9.08 9.01
C MET A 273 8.94 -10.20 9.54
N MET A 274 7.63 -10.02 9.48
CA MET A 274 6.65 -11.10 9.64
C MET A 274 6.02 -11.40 8.28
N LEU A 275 5.90 -12.67 7.93
CA LEU A 275 5.20 -13.13 6.72
C LEU A 275 4.26 -14.28 7.07
N ASP A 276 2.97 -14.17 6.72
CA ASP A 276 2.02 -15.26 6.91
C ASP A 276 2.31 -16.43 5.96
N CYS A 277 2.29 -17.64 6.50
CA CYS A 277 2.61 -18.87 5.76
C CYS A 277 1.56 -19.26 4.68
N ASP A 278 0.39 -18.62 4.67
CA ASP A 278 -0.76 -19.03 3.86
C ASP A 278 -0.73 -18.54 2.40
N ASN A 279 0.39 -17.96 1.95
CA ASN A 279 0.63 -17.41 0.62
C ASN A 279 -0.37 -16.31 0.17
N THR A 280 -1.10 -15.69 1.12
CA THR A 280 -2.01 -14.58 0.79
C THR A 280 -1.27 -13.28 0.51
N THR A 281 -0.09 -13.08 1.11
CA THR A 281 0.84 -12.00 0.73
C THR A 281 2.00 -12.62 -0.06
N PRO A 282 2.26 -12.17 -1.31
CA PRO A 282 3.35 -12.73 -2.11
C PRO A 282 4.71 -12.53 -1.42
N PRO A 283 5.50 -13.60 -1.18
CA PRO A 283 6.82 -13.48 -0.56
C PRO A 283 7.79 -12.60 -1.35
N GLU A 284 7.60 -12.50 -2.67
CA GLU A 284 8.42 -11.68 -3.58
C GLU A 284 8.37 -10.19 -3.24
N GLU A 285 7.25 -9.72 -2.68
CA GLU A 285 7.04 -8.33 -2.31
C GLU A 285 7.80 -7.91 -1.05
N LEU A 286 8.35 -8.85 -0.26
CA LEU A 286 9.13 -8.52 0.95
C LEU A 286 10.36 -7.64 0.66
N SER A 287 10.95 -7.79 -0.53
CA SER A 287 12.06 -6.95 -1.00
C SER A 287 11.69 -5.46 -0.99
N LEU A 288 10.43 -5.14 -1.27
CA LEU A 288 9.90 -3.77 -1.32
C LEU A 288 9.81 -3.14 0.07
N PHE A 289 9.49 -3.96 1.08
CA PHE A 289 9.50 -3.54 2.48
C PHE A 289 10.93 -3.28 2.95
N HIS A 290 11.88 -4.15 2.58
CA HIS A 290 13.29 -3.97 2.89
C HIS A 290 13.82 -2.65 2.29
N ASP A 291 13.57 -2.41 1.00
CA ASP A 291 13.95 -1.18 0.30
C ASP A 291 13.40 0.09 0.97
N ALA A 292 12.19 0.03 1.53
CA ALA A 292 11.59 1.14 2.25
C ALA A 292 12.23 1.34 3.65
N MET A 293 12.65 0.27 4.33
CA MET A 293 13.43 0.35 5.58
C MET A 293 14.79 1.01 5.35
N GLU A 294 15.49 0.68 4.26
CA GLU A 294 16.77 1.31 3.91
C GLU A 294 16.65 2.82 3.65
N LYS A 295 15.45 3.30 3.28
CA LYS A 295 15.13 4.72 3.06
C LYS A 295 14.65 5.44 4.33
N GLY A 296 14.91 4.86 5.50
CA GLY A 296 14.63 5.48 6.79
C GLY A 296 13.20 5.29 7.29
N ALA A 297 12.47 4.28 6.83
CA ALA A 297 11.27 3.83 7.52
C ALA A 297 11.63 3.18 8.88
N GLU A 298 10.78 3.36 9.88
CA GLU A 298 10.98 2.76 11.21
C GLU A 298 10.00 1.62 11.49
N PHE A 299 8.79 1.73 10.94
CA PHE A 299 7.75 0.69 10.97
C PHE A 299 6.96 0.70 9.67
N ILE A 300 6.79 -0.46 9.06
CA ILE A 300 6.02 -0.63 7.82
C ILE A 300 4.94 -1.68 8.03
N ASN A 301 3.74 -1.34 7.60
CA ASN A 301 2.60 -2.24 7.53
C ASN A 301 2.22 -2.51 6.08
N GLY A 302 1.96 -3.76 5.72
CA GLY A 302 1.33 -4.05 4.43
C GLY A 302 -0.12 -3.57 4.40
N THR A 303 -0.63 -3.14 3.24
CA THR A 303 -2.04 -2.77 3.07
C THR A 303 -2.67 -3.51 1.91
N ARG A 304 -3.78 -4.19 2.17
CA ARG A 304 -4.49 -5.05 1.21
C ARG A 304 -5.64 -4.33 0.51
N ILE A 305 -5.83 -3.04 0.78
CA ILE A 305 -7.01 -2.29 0.33
C ILE A 305 -6.75 -1.40 -0.89
N ILE A 306 -5.50 -1.27 -1.31
CA ILE A 306 -5.09 -0.41 -2.42
C ILE A 306 -5.31 -1.09 -3.77
N TYR A 307 -4.66 -2.23 -4.01
CA TYR A 307 -4.79 -2.98 -5.25
C TYR A 307 -6.16 -3.64 -5.38
N PRO A 308 -6.66 -3.85 -6.62
CA PRO A 308 -7.77 -4.74 -6.89
C PRO A 308 -7.53 -6.09 -6.24
N ARG A 309 -8.57 -6.58 -5.57
CA ARG A 309 -8.46 -7.74 -4.70
C ARG A 309 -8.93 -8.94 -5.46
N GLU A 310 -8.19 -10.05 -5.36
CA GLU A 310 -8.63 -11.30 -5.95
C GLU A 310 -10.01 -11.69 -5.42
N LYS A 311 -10.88 -12.22 -6.30
CA LYS A 311 -12.23 -12.63 -5.93
C LYS A 311 -12.17 -13.62 -4.76
N ASN A 312 -13.10 -13.48 -3.82
CA ASN A 312 -13.20 -14.30 -2.61
C ASN A 312 -12.01 -14.23 -1.62
N SER A 313 -11.02 -13.34 -1.82
CA SER A 313 -9.87 -13.20 -0.91
C SER A 313 -10.24 -12.73 0.52
N ILE A 314 -11.25 -11.87 0.68
CA ILE A 314 -11.86 -11.57 2.00
C ILE A 314 -13.39 -11.59 1.89
N PRO A 315 -14.07 -12.38 2.77
CA PRO A 315 -15.52 -12.40 2.87
C PRO A 315 -16.11 -10.99 3.03
N VAL A 316 -17.27 -10.73 2.44
CA VAL A 316 -17.86 -9.38 2.37
C VAL A 316 -18.05 -8.76 3.75
N PHE A 317 -18.54 -9.53 4.72
CA PHE A 317 -18.73 -9.05 6.10
C PHE A 317 -17.42 -8.63 6.78
N ASN A 318 -16.34 -9.37 6.53
CA ASN A 318 -15.02 -9.08 7.12
C ASN A 318 -14.43 -7.77 6.58
N ARG A 319 -14.90 -7.29 5.41
CA ARG A 319 -14.46 -6.00 4.85
C ARG A 319 -14.86 -4.83 5.73
N VAL A 320 -16.06 -4.87 6.31
CA VAL A 320 -16.52 -3.83 7.24
C VAL A 320 -15.62 -3.79 8.47
N GLY A 321 -15.26 -4.97 8.99
CA GLY A 321 -14.31 -5.10 10.11
C GLY A 321 -12.95 -4.47 9.81
N VAL A 322 -12.37 -4.73 8.63
CA VAL A 322 -11.08 -4.13 8.22
C VAL A 322 -11.13 -2.60 8.28
N TYR A 323 -12.14 -1.98 7.65
CA TYR A 323 -12.27 -0.52 7.66
C TYR A 323 -12.57 0.04 9.06
N PHE A 324 -13.44 -0.63 9.83
CA PHE A 324 -13.78 -0.22 11.19
C PHE A 324 -12.55 -0.18 12.09
N PHE A 325 -11.79 -1.28 12.15
CA PHE A 325 -10.60 -1.35 13.00
C PHE A 325 -9.48 -0.45 12.47
N ALA A 326 -9.30 -0.30 11.16
CA ALA A 326 -8.36 0.68 10.61
C ALA A 326 -8.67 2.10 11.11
N ARG A 327 -9.96 2.51 11.14
CA ARG A 327 -10.37 3.82 11.67
C ARG A 327 -10.26 3.94 13.17
N LEU A 328 -10.61 2.89 13.90
CA LEU A 328 -10.47 2.86 15.36
C LEU A 328 -9.00 3.02 15.76
N ILE A 329 -8.11 2.19 15.22
CA ILE A 329 -6.67 2.26 15.52
C ILE A 329 -6.09 3.58 15.02
N SER A 330 -6.52 4.10 13.87
CA SER A 330 -6.12 5.43 13.41
C SER A 330 -6.50 6.54 14.40
N TRP A 331 -7.70 6.47 14.97
CA TRP A 331 -8.17 7.44 15.97
C TRP A 331 -7.34 7.37 17.25
N ILE A 332 -7.08 6.16 17.75
CA ILE A 332 -6.30 5.94 18.98
C ILE A 332 -4.84 6.41 18.80
N THR A 333 -4.21 6.02 17.68
CA THR A 333 -2.81 6.37 17.37
C THR A 333 -2.62 7.79 16.87
N GLN A 334 -3.71 8.47 16.48
CA GLN A 334 -3.70 9.75 15.74
C GLN A 334 -2.88 9.69 14.44
N LYS A 335 -2.80 8.51 13.83
CA LYS A 335 -2.02 8.24 12.61
C LYS A 335 -2.95 7.65 11.58
N ARG A 336 -2.71 7.93 10.30
CA ARG A 336 -3.51 7.33 9.23
C ARG A 336 -3.07 5.88 9.07
N ILE A 337 -4.00 4.95 9.31
CA ILE A 337 -3.83 3.51 9.07
C ILE A 337 -4.99 3.05 8.20
N SER A 338 -4.67 2.40 7.10
CA SER A 338 -5.63 1.94 6.09
C SER A 338 -6.02 0.47 6.27
N ASP A 339 -5.13 -0.36 6.78
CA ASP A 339 -5.38 -1.79 7.03
C ASP A 339 -4.61 -2.28 8.25
N THR A 340 -5.30 -2.77 9.26
CA THR A 340 -4.66 -3.29 10.48
C THR A 340 -4.42 -4.80 10.46
N PHE A 341 -4.94 -5.49 9.45
CA PHE A 341 -5.03 -6.96 9.43
C PHE A 341 -4.14 -7.60 8.36
N CYS A 342 -3.30 -6.83 7.67
CA CYS A 342 -2.27 -7.41 6.82
C CYS A 342 -1.24 -8.15 7.70
N GLY A 343 -0.91 -9.38 7.37
CA GLY A 343 0.06 -10.17 8.12
C GLY A 343 1.50 -9.68 8.00
N THR A 344 1.82 -8.88 6.98
CA THR A 344 3.18 -8.41 6.77
C THR A 344 3.44 -7.12 7.54
N LYS A 345 4.34 -7.22 8.52
CA LYS A 345 4.82 -6.11 9.36
C LYS A 345 6.33 -6.12 9.38
N VAL A 346 6.95 -4.95 9.30
CA VAL A 346 8.41 -4.80 9.22
C VAL A 346 8.88 -3.65 10.11
N PHE A 347 9.96 -3.86 10.86
CA PHE A 347 10.61 -2.83 11.68
C PHE A 347 12.08 -3.19 11.96
N LEU A 348 12.84 -2.26 12.54
CA LEU A 348 14.24 -2.50 12.90
C LEU A 348 14.37 -3.31 14.19
N LYS A 349 15.24 -4.32 14.20
CA LYS A 349 15.53 -5.19 15.35
C LYS A 349 15.92 -4.41 16.61
N LYS A 350 16.61 -3.27 16.47
CA LYS A 350 16.93 -2.39 17.61
C LYS A 350 15.68 -1.89 18.37
N HIS A 351 14.49 -2.02 17.80
CA HIS A 351 13.20 -1.68 18.43
C HIS A 351 12.44 -2.88 19.00
N TRP A 352 12.96 -4.11 18.82
CA TRP A 352 12.32 -5.36 19.26
C TRP A 352 11.82 -5.34 20.70
N GLY A 353 12.61 -4.80 21.63
CA GLY A 353 12.25 -4.72 23.04
C GLY A 353 10.92 -4.00 23.31
N TYR A 354 10.51 -3.11 22.40
CA TYR A 354 9.24 -2.38 22.45
C TYR A 354 8.11 -3.10 21.69
N PHE A 355 8.43 -3.80 20.60
CA PHE A 355 7.48 -4.41 19.66
C PHE A 355 7.09 -5.85 20.02
N LYS A 356 6.78 -6.12 21.30
CA LYS A 356 6.28 -7.44 21.71
C LYS A 356 4.77 -7.53 21.50
N ILE A 357 4.32 -8.55 20.78
CA ILE A 357 2.90 -8.88 20.65
C ILE A 357 2.45 -9.53 21.95
N LYS A 358 1.69 -8.83 22.79
CA LYS A 358 1.30 -9.36 24.11
C LYS A 358 0.13 -10.35 24.03
N GLU A 359 -0.40 -10.56 22.84
CA GLU A 359 -1.68 -11.24 22.64
C GLU A 359 -1.55 -12.69 22.18
N PHE A 360 -2.53 -13.49 22.61
CA PHE A 360 -2.79 -14.83 22.10
C PHE A 360 -3.64 -14.82 20.80
N LEU A 361 -4.36 -13.73 20.52
CA LEU A 361 -5.28 -13.62 19.39
C LEU A 361 -4.66 -12.91 18.18
N TRP A 362 -5.26 -13.13 17.01
CA TRP A 362 -4.86 -12.74 15.65
C TRP A 362 -4.53 -11.25 15.38
N GLY A 363 -4.51 -10.38 16.40
CA GLY A 363 -4.23 -8.95 16.27
C GLY A 363 -2.77 -8.61 16.63
N ASP A 364 -2.13 -7.83 15.79
CA ASP A 364 -0.77 -7.31 16.00
C ASP A 364 -0.78 -5.80 16.34
N TRP A 365 -1.86 -5.32 16.97
CA TRP A 365 -2.05 -3.89 17.19
C TRP A 365 -1.11 -3.26 18.21
N ASP A 366 -0.56 -4.08 19.11
CA ASP A 366 0.51 -3.65 19.99
C ASP A 366 1.68 -3.02 19.19
N LEU A 367 1.91 -3.47 17.95
CA LEU A 367 2.90 -2.89 17.06
C LEU A 367 2.52 -1.46 16.63
N PHE A 368 1.27 -1.22 16.22
CA PHE A 368 0.80 0.13 15.87
C PHE A 368 0.85 1.08 17.07
N PHE A 369 0.42 0.61 18.25
CA PHE A 369 0.45 1.42 19.47
C PHE A 369 1.88 1.75 19.90
N THR A 370 2.78 0.79 19.80
CA THR A 370 4.20 0.99 20.07
C THR A 370 4.81 2.00 19.11
N ALA A 371 4.62 1.82 17.80
CA ALA A 371 5.10 2.74 16.78
C ALA A 371 4.55 4.16 17.00
N ALA A 372 3.28 4.29 17.39
CA ALA A 372 2.67 5.58 17.73
C ALA A 372 3.26 6.20 19.00
N ARG A 373 3.39 5.42 20.08
CA ARG A 373 3.96 5.86 21.38
C ARG A 373 5.36 6.43 21.20
N TYR A 374 6.21 5.76 20.43
CA TYR A 374 7.58 6.18 20.15
C TYR A 374 7.72 7.13 18.95
N ARG A 375 6.60 7.63 18.40
CA ARG A 375 6.56 8.63 17.32
C ARG A 375 7.30 8.21 16.05
N MET A 376 7.33 6.91 15.78
CA MET A 376 8.04 6.34 14.64
C MET A 376 7.45 6.77 13.29
N LYS A 377 8.30 6.85 12.27
CA LYS A 377 7.92 7.02 10.87
C LYS A 377 7.25 5.74 10.35
N MET A 378 5.93 5.70 10.51
CA MET A 378 5.08 4.62 10.03
C MET A 378 4.72 4.80 8.56
N LEU A 379 4.83 3.73 7.79
CA LEU A 379 4.45 3.70 6.38
C LEU A 379 3.55 2.50 6.09
N GLU A 380 2.70 2.64 5.08
CA GLU A 380 1.92 1.53 4.55
C GLU A 380 2.34 1.20 3.12
N LEU A 381 2.64 -0.07 2.84
CA LEU A 381 3.00 -0.55 1.51
C LEU A 381 1.89 -1.42 0.92
N PRO A 382 1.41 -1.12 -0.29
CA PRO A 382 0.36 -1.89 -0.91
C PRO A 382 0.90 -3.26 -1.31
N VAL A 383 0.10 -4.30 -1.05
CA VAL A 383 0.43 -5.69 -1.38
C VAL A 383 -0.62 -6.32 -2.28
N HIS A 384 -0.19 -7.16 -3.23
CA HIS A 384 -1.12 -7.90 -4.09
C HIS A 384 -1.72 -9.08 -3.33
N TYR A 385 -2.71 -8.78 -2.49
CA TYR A 385 -3.32 -9.78 -1.63
C TYR A 385 -4.11 -10.83 -2.41
N LYS A 386 -3.67 -12.09 -2.29
CA LYS A 386 -4.20 -13.26 -3.00
C LYS A 386 -5.23 -14.01 -2.17
N ALA A 387 -6.07 -14.79 -2.85
CA ALA A 387 -6.90 -15.77 -2.19
C ALA A 387 -6.04 -16.89 -1.61
N ARG A 388 -6.38 -17.32 -0.39
CA ARG A 388 -5.74 -18.49 0.25
C ARG A 388 -6.02 -19.73 -0.60
N ARG A 389 -4.95 -20.49 -0.91
CA ARG A 389 -5.05 -21.73 -1.70
C ARG A 389 -5.24 -22.97 -0.85
N HIS A 390 -4.63 -23.02 0.33
CA HIS A 390 -4.62 -24.17 1.23
C HIS A 390 -5.03 -23.79 2.65
N GLY A 391 -5.65 -24.71 3.37
CA GLY A 391 -6.13 -24.51 4.74
C GLY A 391 -7.40 -23.66 4.85
N VAL A 392 -7.95 -23.56 6.06
CA VAL A 392 -9.17 -22.79 6.37
C VAL A 392 -8.86 -21.60 7.26
N THR A 393 -9.62 -20.51 7.10
CA THR A 393 -9.50 -19.38 8.02
C THR A 393 -9.89 -19.79 9.43
N LYS A 394 -8.98 -19.56 10.38
CA LYS A 394 -9.18 -19.85 11.80
C LYS A 394 -9.88 -18.68 12.52
N MET A 395 -10.11 -17.56 11.82
CA MET A 395 -10.72 -16.35 12.37
C MET A 395 -12.25 -16.39 12.28
N ARG A 396 -12.93 -16.23 13.42
CA ARG A 396 -14.39 -16.10 13.52
C ARG A 396 -14.78 -14.62 13.74
N PRO A 397 -15.40 -13.94 12.77
CA PRO A 397 -15.54 -12.48 12.78
C PRO A 397 -16.25 -11.90 14.01
N ILE A 398 -17.37 -12.48 14.44
CA ILE A 398 -18.18 -11.95 15.55
C ILE A 398 -17.48 -12.23 16.90
N LYS A 399 -17.11 -13.48 17.16
CA LYS A 399 -16.46 -13.90 18.42
C LYS A 399 -15.14 -13.17 18.64
N HIS A 400 -14.30 -13.10 17.60
CA HIS A 400 -12.99 -12.46 17.73
C HIS A 400 -13.10 -10.94 17.61
N GLY A 401 -14.13 -10.40 16.94
CA GLY A 401 -14.35 -8.96 16.80
C GLY A 401 -14.56 -8.23 18.12
N LEU A 402 -15.28 -8.82 19.08
CA LEU A 402 -15.46 -8.19 20.41
C LEU A 402 -14.14 -8.18 21.22
N ALA A 403 -13.40 -9.30 21.21
CA ALA A 403 -12.10 -9.39 21.87
C ALA A 403 -11.12 -8.36 21.30
N LEU A 404 -11.11 -8.24 19.96
CA LEU A 404 -10.41 -7.21 19.23
C LEU A 404 -10.90 -5.82 19.70
N LEU A 405 -12.19 -5.49 19.71
CA LEU A 405 -12.62 -4.16 20.15
C LEU A 405 -12.11 -3.79 21.56
N LEU A 406 -12.22 -4.69 22.53
CA LEU A 406 -11.75 -4.44 23.90
C LEU A 406 -10.24 -4.18 23.93
N LYS A 407 -9.45 -4.96 23.18
CA LYS A 407 -8.02 -4.75 23.09
C LYS A 407 -7.65 -3.41 22.44
N SER A 408 -8.39 -2.99 21.42
CA SER A 408 -8.12 -1.71 20.75
C SER A 408 -8.08 -0.58 21.79
N LEU A 409 -9.00 -0.63 22.76
CA LEU A 409 -9.11 0.38 23.81
C LEU A 409 -7.92 0.37 24.80
N ASP A 410 -7.21 -0.75 24.98
CA ASP A 410 -5.97 -0.75 25.77
C ASP A 410 -4.88 0.11 25.11
N GLY A 411 -4.94 0.32 23.79
CA GLY A 411 -4.09 1.26 23.08
C GLY A 411 -4.12 2.68 23.66
N LEU A 412 -5.27 3.11 24.21
CA LEU A 412 -5.38 4.41 24.89
C LEU A 412 -4.51 4.51 26.14
N LYS A 413 -4.22 3.38 26.82
CA LYS A 413 -3.30 3.32 27.96
C LYS A 413 -1.85 3.26 27.49
N ILE A 414 -1.59 2.56 26.38
CA ILE A 414 -0.24 2.40 25.82
C ILE A 414 0.27 3.69 25.19
N ILE A 415 -0.60 4.57 24.67
CA ILE A 415 -0.19 5.80 23.99
C ILE A 415 -0.09 7.01 24.93
N LYS A 416 -0.77 7.00 26.09
CA LYS A 416 -0.52 7.96 27.18
C LYS A 416 0.92 7.88 27.66
#